data_AF-A0A2D6MFK7-F1
#
_entry.id   AF-A0A2D6MFK7-F1
#
_cell.length_a   1.000
_cell.length_b   1.000
_cell.length_c   1.000
_cell.angle_alpha   90.00
_cell.angle_beta   90.00
_cell.angle_gamma   90.00
#
_symmetry.space_group_name_H-M   'P 1'
#
loop_
_entity.id
_entity.type
_entity.pdbx_description
1 polymer ?
#
loop_
_entity_poly.entity_id
_entity_poly.type
_entity_poly.pdbx_seq_one_letter_code
_entity_poly.pdbx_strand_id
1 'polypeptide(L)' 'MDNVIKQITGFVGGLGAVLMAVLPVTILWYILTGGSVFGMDVVANLTALITSLGNGGFVGLIVLVLLASFFVKK' A
#
# COMPACT_ATOMS: atom_id res chain seq x y z
N MET A 1 9.95 24.93 19.42
CA MET A 1 8.97 24.09 18.69
C MET A 1 9.65 23.18 17.67
N ASP A 2 10.63 23.68 16.92
CA ASP A 2 11.28 22.93 15.83
C ASP A 2 11.96 21.62 16.26
N ASN A 3 12.58 21.58 17.44
CA ASN A 3 13.23 20.35 17.93
C ASN A 3 12.24 19.26 18.33
N VAL A 4 11.12 19.62 18.97
CA VAL A 4 10.10 18.64 19.37
C VAL A 4 9.41 18.06 18.14
N ILE A 5 9.09 18.91 17.16
CA ILE A 5 8.51 18.44 15.88
C ILE A 5 9.50 17.53 15.15
N LYS A 6 10.80 17.87 15.08
CA LYS A 6 11.84 17.01 14.47
C LYS A 6 11.99 15.66 15.17
N GLN A 7 11.92 15.62 16.50
CA GLN A 7 11.98 14.38 17.25
C GLN A 7 10.76 13.49 16.98
N ILE A 8 9.57 14.08 16.93
CA ILE A 8 8.32 13.37 16.62
C ILE A 8 8.35 12.83 15.19
N THR A 9 8.72 13.64 14.21
CA THR A 9 8.78 13.19 12.81
C THR A 9 9.86 12.13 12.59
N GLY A 10 11.01 12.25 13.26
CA GLY A 10 12.07 11.23 13.25
C GLY A 10 11.60 9.91 13.86
N PHE A 11 10.89 9.97 14.99
CA PHE A 11 10.31 8.78 15.63
C PHE A 11 9.24 8.11 14.77
N VAL A 12 8.28 8.88 14.23
CA VAL A 12 7.23 8.34 13.36
C VAL A 12 7.81 7.79 12.05
N GLY A 13 8.81 8.45 11.48
CA GLY A 13 9.54 7.94 10.32
C GLY A 13 10.26 6.63 10.61
N GLY A 14 10.94 6.53 11.75
CA GLY A 14 11.58 5.29 12.22
C GLY A 14 10.57 4.17 12.47
N LEU A 15 9.45 4.46 13.13
CA LEU A 15 8.37 3.50 13.36
C LEU A 15 7.76 3.02 12.03
N GLY A 16 7.51 3.93 11.10
CA GLY A 16 7.04 3.60 9.75
C GLY A 16 8.01 2.67 9.03
N ALA A 17 9.31 2.94 9.11
CA ALA A 17 10.34 2.08 8.51
C ALA A 17 10.32 0.65 9.12
N VAL A 18 10.16 0.53 10.44
CA VAL A 18 10.04 -0.78 11.11
C VAL A 18 8.78 -1.51 10.65
N LEU A 19 7.63 -0.84 10.61
CA LEU A 19 6.38 -1.44 10.14
C LEU A 19 6.48 -1.92 8.69
N MET A 20 7.13 -1.13 7.83
CA MET A 20 7.39 -1.51 6.43
C MET A 20 8.32 -2.71 6.29
N ALA A 21 9.32 -2.83 7.18
CA ALA A 21 10.25 -3.96 7.18
C ALA A 21 9.59 -5.29 7.60
N VAL A 22 8.52 -5.24 8.40
CA VAL A 22 7.79 -6.43 8.87
C VAL A 22 6.96 -7.06 7.74
N LEU A 23 6.39 -6.26 6.84
CA LEU A 23 5.53 -6.73 5.74
C LEU A 23 6.15 -7.87 4.90
N PRO A 24 7.35 -7.74 4.30
CA PRO A 24 7.93 -8.81 3.47
C PRO A 24 8.19 -10.09 4.27
N VAL A 25 8.59 -9.98 5.54
CA VAL A 25 8.86 -11.15 6.40
C VAL A 25 7.57 -11.93 6.67
N THR A 26 6.48 -11.23 6.99
CA THR A 26 5.19 -11.87 7.25
C THR A 26 4.57 -12.52 6.00
N ILE A 27 4.79 -11.95 4.82
CA ILE A 27 4.35 -12.54 3.55
C ILE A 27 5.09 -13.86 3.29
N LEU A 28 6.42 -13.87 3.44
CA LEU A 28 7.21 -15.10 3.27
C LEU A 28 6.81 -16.18 4.29
N TRP A 29 6.57 -15.80 5.54
CA TRP A 29 6.09 -16.71 6.57
C TRP A 29 4.75 -17.35 6.19
N TYR A 30 3.79 -16.54 5.73
CA TYR A 30 2.47 -17.03 5.31
C TYR A 30 2.59 -18.05 4.16
N ILE A 31 3.46 -17.78 3.18
CA ILE A 31 3.69 -18.71 2.06
C ILE A 31 4.25 -20.06 2.55
N LEU A 32 5.16 -20.04 3.54
CA LEU A 32 5.81 -21.24 4.04
C LEU A 32 4.93 -22.07 4.99
N THR A 33 4.06 -21.42 5.75
CA THR A 33 3.36 -22.05 6.89
C THR A 33 1.84 -22.06 6.73
N GLY A 34 1.28 -21.24 5.84
CA GLY A 34 -0.15 -20.98 5.72
C GLY A 34 -0.75 -20.21 6.91
N GLY A 35 0.06 -19.83 7.90
CA GLY A 35 -0.37 -19.14 9.11
C GLY A 35 -0.13 -17.63 9.06
N SER A 36 -0.98 -16.85 9.74
CA SER A 36 -0.75 -15.43 9.93
C SER A 36 0.26 -15.17 11.06
N VAL A 37 1.02 -14.08 10.93
CA VAL A 37 1.97 -13.63 11.96
C VAL A 37 1.30 -12.52 12.77
N PHE A 38 1.29 -12.64 14.10
CA PHE A 38 0.63 -11.68 15.00
C PHE A 38 -0.86 -11.45 14.70
N GLY A 39 -1.55 -12.45 14.11
CA GLY A 39 -2.95 -12.33 13.69
C GLY A 39 -3.17 -11.42 12.48
N MET A 40 -2.10 -10.96 11.83
CA MET A 40 -2.15 -10.12 10.64
C MET A 40 -2.13 -10.98 9.38
N ASP A 41 -3.29 -11.12 8.72
CA ASP A 41 -3.37 -11.76 7.42
C ASP A 41 -2.99 -10.76 6.31
N VAL A 42 -1.69 -10.50 6.17
CA VAL A 42 -1.13 -9.54 5.21
C VAL A 42 -1.47 -9.92 3.78
N VAL A 43 -1.54 -11.22 3.48
CA VAL A 43 -1.86 -11.70 2.14
C VAL A 43 -3.33 -11.43 1.82
N ALA A 44 -4.28 -11.78 2.70
CA ALA A 44 -5.68 -11.45 2.49
C ALA A 44 -5.93 -9.93 2.39
N ASN A 45 -5.26 -9.13 3.23
CA ASN A 45 -5.36 -7.67 3.18
C ASN A 45 -4.83 -7.10 1.85
N LEU A 46 -3.70 -7.60 1.36
CA LEU A 46 -3.13 -7.18 0.07
C LEU A 46 -4.02 -7.62 -1.09
N THR A 47 -4.54 -8.85 -1.07
CA THR A 47 -5.49 -9.34 -2.07
C THR A 47 -6.76 -8.49 -2.07
N ALA A 48 -7.30 -8.12 -0.90
CA ALA A 48 -8.47 -7.25 -0.81
C ALA A 48 -8.23 -5.85 -1.40
N LEU A 49 -7.05 -5.26 -1.16
CA LEU A 49 -6.64 -3.98 -1.78
C LEU A 49 -6.54 -4.11 -3.30
N ILE A 50 -5.88 -5.17 -3.78
CA ILE A 50 -5.75 -5.44 -5.22
C ILE A 50 -7.12 -5.68 -5.85
N THR A 51 -8.00 -6.43 -5.21
CA THR A 51 -9.37 -6.66 -5.69
C THR A 51 -10.21 -5.39 -5.65
N SER A 52 -10.04 -4.53 -4.64
CA SER A 52 -10.70 -3.22 -4.59
C SER A 52 -10.24 -2.31 -5.72
N LEU A 53 -8.93 -2.32 -6.04
CA LEU A 53 -8.37 -1.59 -7.19
C LEU A 53 -8.77 -2.22 -8.53
N GLY A 54 -8.78 -3.55 -8.61
CA GLY A 54 -9.07 -4.34 -9.82
C GLY A 54 -10.55 -4.38 -10.19
N ASN A 55 -11.46 -4.40 -9.21
CA ASN A 55 -12.89 -4.16 -9.43
C ASN A 55 -13.17 -2.70 -9.84
N GLY A 56 -12.20 -1.81 -9.66
CA GLY A 56 -12.25 -0.44 -10.13
C GLY A 56 -12.01 -0.30 -11.63
N GLY A 57 -12.66 -1.10 -12.50
CA GLY A 57 -12.61 -0.92 -13.98
C GLY A 57 -12.80 0.55 -14.44
N PHE A 58 -13.42 1.37 -13.59
CA PHE A 58 -13.47 2.83 -13.61
C PHE A 58 -12.12 3.56 -13.69
N VAL A 59 -11.08 3.13 -12.97
CA VAL A 59 -9.72 3.74 -13.01
C VAL A 59 -9.07 3.53 -14.38
N GLY A 60 -9.21 2.34 -14.98
CA GLY A 60 -8.76 2.08 -16.34
C GLY A 60 -9.48 2.95 -17.37
N LEU A 61 -10.80 3.15 -17.19
CA LEU A 61 -11.60 4.05 -18.00
C LEU A 61 -11.18 5.53 -17.86
N ILE A 62 -10.91 6.00 -16.63
CA ILE A 62 -10.41 7.36 -16.36
C ILE A 62 -9.07 7.60 -17.08
N VAL A 63 -8.15 6.64 -17.02
CA VAL A 63 -6.85 6.76 -17.68
C VAL A 63 -7.01 6.82 -19.20
N LEU A 64 -7.91 6.02 -19.79
CA LEU A 64 -8.20 6.07 -21.22
C LEU A 64 -8.83 7.42 -21.65
N VAL A 65 -9.74 7.99 -20.85
CA VAL A 65 -10.34 9.32 -21.09
C VAL A 65 -9.30 10.44 -20.98
N LEU A 66 -8.40 10.38 -19.99
CA LEU A 66 -7.30 11.33 -19.84
C LEU A 66 -6.33 11.27 -21.03
N LEU A 67 -5.97 10.07 -21.49
CA LEU A 67 -5.14 9.91 -22.68
C LEU A 67 -5.84 10.44 -23.93
N ALA A 68 -7.12 10.15 -24.12
CA ALA A 68 -7.90 10.68 -25.24
C ALA A 68 -7.97 12.22 -25.22
N SER A 69 -8.03 12.85 -24.04
CA SER A 69 -8.08 14.31 -23.90
C SER A 69 -6.84 15.04 -24.42
N PHE A 70 -5.70 14.34 -24.56
CA PHE A 70 -4.49 14.90 -25.17
C PHE A 70 -4.51 14.87 -26.71
N PHE A 71 -5.36 14.02 -27.30
CA PHE A 71 -5.43 13.84 -28.76
C PHE A 71 -6.70 14.41 -29.38
N VAL A 72 -7.75 14.60 -28.58
CA VAL A 72 -8.96 15.31 -29.01
C VAL A 72 -8.73 16.81 -28.82
N LYS A 73 -8.70 17.55 -29.94
CA LYS A 73 -8.62 19.02 -29.89
C LYS A 73 -9.83 19.58 -29.13
N LYS A 74 -9.58 20.57 -28.26
CA LYS A 74 -10.64 21.36 -27.61
C LYS A 74 -11.58 22.00 -28.63
#